data_AF-Q10IU4-F1
#
_entry.id   AF-Q10IU4-F1
#
_cell.length_a   1.000
_cell.length_b   1.000
_cell.length_c   1.000
_cell.angle_alpha   90.00
_cell.angle_beta   90.00
_cell.angle_gamma   90.00
#
_symmetry.space_group_name_H-M   'P 1'
#
loop_
_entity.id
_entity.type
_entity.pdbx_description
1 polymer ?
#
loop_
_entity_poly.entity_id
_entity_poly.type
_entity_poly.pdbx_seq_one_letter_code
_entity_poly.pdbx_strand_id
1 'polypeptide(L)'
;MGYALRWLVVSQRAGTAAILTSPGGIPIQCAARLQFDTTNNTTEYEAVLLGLRKAKAMGMRRLLVWTDSKLVASQVDKSFEAKEEGMRKYLEAVRSMDKSFAGITVEYLPRGQNEEADALAKSAVCGGLHSPGVFFEVLYTPSVPENSQDIMAIDQVELGEDPDDWRTPFVKYLKEGWLPDDEAKAKQLQIRSTKYSLVSGQLNRTGML
;
A
#
# COMPACT_ATOMS: atom_id res chain seq x y z
N MET A 1 26.43 13.77 -10.09
CA MET A 1 26.30 13.37 -8.67
C MET A 1 24.82 13.17 -8.38
N GLY A 2 24.39 11.90 -8.39
CA GLY A 2 22.99 11.51 -8.24
C GLY A 2 22.61 11.49 -6.78
N TYR A 3 21.57 12.22 -6.41
CA TYR A 3 21.02 12.17 -5.06
C TYR A 3 20.30 10.83 -4.90
N ALA A 4 20.94 9.90 -4.19
CA ALA A 4 20.27 8.71 -3.69
C ALA A 4 19.46 9.12 -2.47
N LEU A 5 18.17 8.79 -2.50
CA LEU A 5 17.25 9.03 -1.43
C LEU A 5 16.83 7.67 -0.90
N ARG A 6 17.04 7.44 0.39
CA ARG A 6 16.58 6.23 1.07
C ARG A 6 15.12 6.47 1.44
N TRP A 7 14.20 5.70 0.89
CA TRP A 7 12.79 5.72 1.29
C TRP A 7 12.42 4.41 1.91
N LEU A 8 11.39 4.46 2.72
CA LEU A 8 10.92 3.39 3.56
C LEU A 8 9.42 3.67 3.66
N VAL A 9 8.64 2.93 2.87
CA VAL A 9 7.19 3.06 2.75
C VAL A 9 6.58 1.90 3.51
N VAL A 10 5.75 2.18 4.52
CA VAL A 10 5.04 1.15 5.27
C VAL A 10 3.65 1.62 5.65
N SER A 11 2.67 0.76 5.42
CA SER A 11 1.29 0.93 5.87
C SER A 11 0.95 0.12 7.11
N GLN A 12 0.26 0.77 8.07
CA GLN A 12 -0.56 0.08 9.07
C GLN A 12 -1.83 0.87 9.34
N ARG A 13 -3.00 0.25 9.09
CA ARG A 13 -4.33 0.68 9.54
C ARG A 13 -4.52 2.21 9.57
N ALA A 14 -4.40 2.83 8.38
CA ALA A 14 -4.59 4.27 8.15
C ALA A 14 -3.43 5.20 8.56
N GLY A 15 -2.22 4.69 8.79
CA GLY A 15 -1.00 5.50 8.90
C GLY A 15 -0.04 5.24 7.76
N THR A 16 0.63 6.29 7.30
CA THR A 16 1.66 6.21 6.28
C THR A 16 2.88 7.05 6.66
N ALA A 17 4.06 6.64 6.21
CA ALA A 17 5.30 7.33 6.50
C ALA A 17 6.27 7.28 5.32
N ALA A 18 7.13 8.30 5.28
CA ALA A 18 8.20 8.43 4.31
C ALA A 18 9.40 9.10 4.99
N ILE A 19 10.56 8.45 4.90
CA ILE A 19 11.83 9.00 5.40
C ILE A 19 12.63 9.46 4.19
N LEU A 20 13.16 10.68 4.23
CA LEU A 20 13.93 11.29 3.16
C LEU A 20 15.35 11.58 3.65
N THR A 21 16.32 10.78 3.22
CA THR A 21 17.74 11.01 3.54
C THR A 21 18.52 11.51 2.33
N SER A 22 19.00 12.76 2.37
CA SER A 22 19.96 13.25 1.35
C SER A 22 21.36 12.66 1.57
N PRO A 23 22.22 12.51 0.54
CA PRO A 23 23.54 11.91 0.65
C PRO A 23 24.52 12.53 1.67
N GLY A 24 24.26 13.76 2.14
CA GLY A 24 25.12 14.46 3.10
C GLY A 24 24.38 15.07 4.28
N GLY A 25 23.13 14.65 4.55
CA GLY A 25 22.24 15.38 5.45
C GLY A 25 21.48 14.52 6.46
N ILE A 26 20.76 15.23 7.33
CA ILE A 26 19.88 14.69 8.37
C ILE A 26 18.65 14.07 7.70
N PRO A 27 18.20 12.87 8.13
CA PRO A 27 16.97 12.26 7.63
C PRO A 27 15.77 13.15 7.98
N ILE A 28 14.93 13.39 6.98
CA ILE A 28 13.68 14.12 7.16
C ILE A 28 12.55 13.11 7.20
N GLN A 29 11.96 12.95 8.38
CA GLN A 29 10.86 12.04 8.62
C GLN A 29 9.55 12.74 8.30
N CYS A 30 8.72 12.11 7.47
CA CYS A 30 7.38 12.57 7.14
C CYS A 30 6.40 11.46 7.47
N ALA A 31 5.28 11.81 8.08
CA ALA A 31 4.23 10.86 8.39
C ALA A 31 2.88 11.51 8.16
N ALA A 32 1.93 10.72 7.70
CA ALA A 32 0.55 11.15 7.59
C ALA A 32 -0.40 10.13 8.22
N ARG A 33 -1.43 10.65 8.86
CA ARG A 33 -2.60 9.86 9.26
C ARG A 33 -3.67 10.02 8.19
N LEU A 34 -4.13 8.90 7.64
CA LEU A 34 -5.23 8.84 6.70
C LEU A 34 -6.55 8.79 7.50
N GLN A 35 -7.47 9.69 7.20
CA GLN A 35 -8.79 9.77 7.82
C GLN A 35 -9.88 9.56 6.76
N PHE A 36 -9.71 8.50 5.99
CA PHE A 36 -10.63 7.98 4.99
C PHE A 36 -10.45 6.46 4.89
N ASP A 37 -11.43 5.78 4.30
CA ASP A 37 -11.35 4.34 4.11
C ASP A 37 -10.21 4.00 3.14
N THR A 38 -9.37 3.05 3.53
CA THR A 38 -8.15 2.74 2.76
C THR A 38 -7.84 1.25 2.82
N THR A 39 -7.38 0.72 1.69
CA THR A 39 -6.78 -0.62 1.63
C THR A 39 -5.28 -0.55 1.92
N ASN A 40 -4.63 -1.69 2.10
CA ASN A 40 -3.17 -1.71 2.23
C ASN A 40 -2.52 -1.09 0.98
N ASN A 41 -2.95 -1.50 -0.22
CA ASN A 41 -2.41 -0.98 -1.48
C ASN A 41 -2.61 0.54 -1.62
N THR A 42 -3.82 1.02 -1.29
CA THR A 42 -4.12 2.46 -1.25
C THR A 42 -3.17 3.18 -0.30
N THR A 43 -2.97 2.66 0.91
CA THR A 43 -2.07 3.27 1.91
C THR A 43 -0.61 3.29 1.44
N GLU A 44 -0.12 2.24 0.78
CA GLU A 44 1.23 2.22 0.22
C GLU A 44 1.41 3.25 -0.91
N TYR A 45 0.40 3.40 -1.77
CA TYR A 45 0.42 4.44 -2.80
C TYR A 45 0.37 5.85 -2.22
N GLU A 46 -0.44 6.08 -1.20
CA GLU A 46 -0.45 7.35 -0.46
C GLU A 46 0.92 7.65 0.16
N ALA A 47 1.62 6.64 0.67
CA ALA A 47 2.98 6.78 1.19
C ALA A 47 3.96 7.28 0.13
N VAL A 48 3.94 6.64 -1.05
CA VAL A 48 4.79 7.02 -2.17
C VAL A 48 4.48 8.45 -2.59
N LEU A 49 3.20 8.79 -2.76
CA LEU A 49 2.79 10.14 -3.17
C LEU A 49 3.15 11.22 -2.14
N LEU A 50 2.94 10.95 -0.85
CA LEU A 50 3.36 11.81 0.25
C LEU A 50 4.86 12.11 0.16
N GLY A 51 5.65 11.05 -0.01
CA GLY A 51 7.08 11.16 -0.18
C GLY A 51 7.46 12.00 -1.38
N LEU A 52 6.98 11.65 -2.57
CA LEU A 52 7.28 12.37 -3.81
C LEU A 52 6.91 13.86 -3.72
N ARG A 53 5.78 14.21 -3.11
CA ARG A 53 5.41 15.62 -2.89
C ARG A 53 6.42 16.34 -2.01
N LYS A 54 6.85 15.71 -0.92
CA LYS A 54 7.84 16.28 -0.03
C LYS A 54 9.19 16.45 -0.71
N ALA A 55 9.66 15.44 -1.44
CA ALA A 55 10.92 15.52 -2.20
C ALA A 55 10.88 16.64 -3.24
N LYS A 56 9.75 16.79 -3.94
CA LYS A 56 9.54 17.90 -4.87
C LYS A 56 9.61 19.25 -4.16
N ALA A 57 8.95 19.41 -3.01
CA ALA A 57 8.99 20.63 -2.22
C ALA A 57 10.40 20.99 -1.73
N MET A 58 11.26 19.99 -1.52
CA MET A 58 12.67 20.17 -1.17
C MET A 58 13.59 20.45 -2.37
N GLY A 59 13.05 20.50 -3.59
CA GLY A 59 13.85 20.73 -4.79
C GLY A 59 14.74 19.55 -5.20
N MET A 60 14.44 18.34 -4.69
CA MET A 60 15.18 17.13 -5.08
C MET A 60 14.90 16.79 -6.54
N ARG A 61 15.95 16.42 -7.29
CA ARG A 61 15.83 16.19 -8.74
C ARG A 61 15.98 14.72 -9.16
N ARG A 62 16.60 13.87 -8.35
CA ARG A 62 16.70 12.43 -8.60
C ARG A 62 16.37 11.69 -7.31
N LEU A 63 15.62 10.61 -7.43
CA LEU A 63 15.16 9.82 -6.29
C LEU A 63 15.42 8.35 -6.59
N LEU A 64 16.05 7.65 -5.66
CA LEU A 64 15.83 6.21 -5.46
C LEU A 64 14.67 6.09 -4.47
N VAL A 65 13.80 5.09 -4.53
CA VAL A 65 12.65 4.88 -3.64
C VAL A 65 12.62 3.43 -3.24
N TRP A 66 12.68 3.11 -1.95
CA TRP A 66 12.38 1.76 -1.48
C TRP A 66 10.99 1.65 -0.87
N THR A 67 10.30 0.56 -1.23
CA THR A 67 8.99 0.19 -0.71
C THR A 67 9.00 -1.28 -0.32
N ASP A 68 8.31 -1.64 0.77
CA ASP A 68 8.07 -3.05 1.11
C ASP A 68 6.87 -3.65 0.37
N SER A 69 6.20 -2.86 -0.48
CA SER A 69 5.16 -3.33 -1.37
C SER A 69 5.74 -3.75 -2.72
N LYS A 70 5.87 -5.07 -2.91
CA LYS A 70 6.25 -5.66 -4.20
C LYS A 70 5.35 -5.18 -5.33
N LEU A 71 4.05 -5.07 -5.09
CA LEU A 71 3.09 -4.62 -6.09
C LEU A 71 3.38 -3.20 -6.56
N VAL A 72 3.58 -2.27 -5.62
CA VAL A 72 3.87 -0.87 -5.96
C VAL A 72 5.21 -0.76 -6.69
N ALA A 73 6.25 -1.46 -6.21
CA ALA A 73 7.54 -1.50 -6.88
C ALA A 73 7.41 -1.99 -8.34
N SER A 74 6.75 -3.14 -8.55
CA SER A 74 6.59 -3.72 -9.88
C SER A 74 5.69 -2.89 -10.81
N GLN A 75 4.64 -2.24 -10.29
CA GLN A 75 3.76 -1.41 -11.11
C GLN A 75 4.43 -0.10 -11.55
N VAL A 76 5.24 0.50 -10.68
CA VAL A 76 5.99 1.72 -11.04
C VAL A 76 7.14 1.40 -12.00
N ASP A 77 7.83 0.28 -11.81
CA ASP A 77 8.86 -0.25 -12.72
C ASP A 77 8.29 -0.80 -14.04
N LYS A 78 6.96 -0.82 -14.20
CA LYS A 78 6.23 -1.33 -15.37
C LYS A 78 6.42 -2.83 -15.62
N SER A 79 6.94 -3.58 -14.65
CA SER A 79 7.02 -5.05 -14.70
C SER A 79 5.68 -5.72 -14.38
N PHE A 80 4.70 -4.98 -13.85
CA PHE A 80 3.34 -5.45 -13.61
C PHE A 80 2.30 -4.39 -13.96
N GLU A 81 1.15 -4.79 -14.49
CA GLU A 81 0.08 -3.86 -14.86
C GLU A 81 -0.93 -3.65 -13.72
N ALA A 82 -1.33 -2.40 -13.50
CA ALA A 82 -2.45 -2.07 -12.63
C ALA A 82 -3.78 -2.29 -13.37
N LYS A 83 -4.49 -3.37 -13.02
CA LYS A 83 -5.75 -3.76 -13.68
C LYS A 83 -6.97 -3.01 -13.15
N GLU A 84 -6.99 -2.73 -11.84
CA GLU A 84 -8.08 -2.03 -11.17
C GLU A 84 -8.05 -0.52 -11.48
N GLU A 85 -9.22 0.09 -11.71
CA GLU A 85 -9.32 1.50 -12.09
C GLU A 85 -8.68 2.42 -11.03
N GLY A 86 -8.96 2.19 -9.75
CA GLY A 86 -8.35 2.91 -8.63
C GLY A 86 -6.82 2.83 -8.64
N MET A 87 -6.26 1.61 -8.78
CA MET A 87 -4.79 1.41 -8.83
C MET A 87 -4.17 2.06 -10.06
N ARG A 88 -4.86 2.05 -11.21
CA ARG A 88 -4.40 2.73 -12.42
C ARG A 88 -4.31 4.24 -12.22
N LYS A 89 -5.30 4.84 -11.55
CA LYS A 89 -5.27 6.28 -11.23
C LYS A 89 -4.14 6.62 -10.25
N TYR A 90 -3.86 5.78 -9.26
CA TYR A 90 -2.71 5.93 -8.38
C TYR A 90 -1.37 5.82 -9.14
N LEU A 91 -1.25 4.86 -10.03
CA LEU A 91 -0.08 4.72 -10.89
C LEU A 91 0.10 5.95 -11.80
N GLU A 92 -0.99 6.48 -12.36
CA GLU A 92 -0.98 7.73 -13.12
C GLU A 92 -0.55 8.93 -12.28
N ALA A 93 -1.00 9.02 -11.02
CA ALA A 93 -0.57 10.07 -10.10
C ALA A 93 0.93 10.00 -9.81
N VAL A 94 1.47 8.80 -9.57
CA VAL A 94 2.92 8.58 -9.38
C VAL A 94 3.70 8.95 -10.65
N ARG A 95 3.23 8.52 -11.83
CA ARG A 95 3.85 8.87 -13.13
C ARG A 95 3.76 10.36 -13.45
N SER A 96 2.69 11.04 -13.03
CA SER A 96 2.56 12.49 -13.14
C SER A 96 3.62 13.19 -12.28
N MET A 97 3.84 12.68 -11.05
CA MET A 97 4.89 13.19 -10.17
C MET A 97 6.29 12.95 -10.72
N ASP A 98 6.56 11.79 -11.34
CA ASP A 98 7.84 11.45 -11.97
C ASP A 98 8.33 12.52 -12.97
N LYS A 99 7.41 13.14 -13.72
CA LYS A 99 7.72 14.26 -14.64
C LYS A 99 8.35 15.48 -13.95
N SER A 100 8.20 15.62 -12.64
CA SER A 100 8.82 16.70 -11.85
C SER A 100 10.29 16.42 -11.51
N PHE A 101 10.78 15.21 -11.77
CA PHE A 101 12.13 14.76 -11.44
C PHE A 101 12.92 14.45 -12.72
N ALA A 102 14.25 14.47 -12.62
CA ALA A 102 15.16 14.00 -13.66
C ALA A 102 15.30 12.46 -13.68
N GLY A 103 14.62 11.77 -12.77
CA GLY A 103 14.52 10.31 -12.71
C GLY A 103 14.17 9.82 -11.32
N ILE A 104 13.19 8.92 -11.26
CA ILE A 104 12.84 8.13 -10.08
C ILE A 104 13.15 6.66 -10.38
N THR A 105 13.82 6.00 -9.45
CA THR A 105 13.95 4.53 -9.42
C THR A 105 13.18 4.02 -8.22
N VAL A 106 12.31 3.02 -8.41
CA VAL A 106 11.59 2.37 -7.30
C VAL A 106 12.03 0.92 -7.18
N GLU A 107 12.39 0.51 -5.98
CA GLU A 107 12.95 -0.81 -5.68
C GLU A 107 12.21 -1.43 -4.50
N TYR A 108 12.05 -2.75 -4.52
CA TYR A 108 11.50 -3.49 -3.39
C TYR A 108 12.55 -3.67 -2.29
N LEU A 109 12.17 -3.40 -1.04
CA LEU A 109 12.98 -3.66 0.13
C LEU A 109 12.21 -4.55 1.12
N PRO A 110 12.79 -5.68 1.58
CA PRO A 110 12.13 -6.53 2.56
C PRO A 110 11.73 -5.76 3.82
N ARG A 111 10.53 -6.04 4.34
CA ARG A 111 9.97 -5.35 5.50
C ARG A 111 10.87 -5.32 6.74
N GLY A 112 11.65 -6.37 6.99
CA GLY A 112 12.62 -6.41 8.11
C GLY A 112 13.78 -5.41 7.97
N GLN A 113 13.96 -4.79 6.80
CA GLN A 113 14.92 -3.70 6.58
C GLN A 113 14.24 -2.32 6.56
N ASN A 114 12.92 -2.29 6.81
CA ASN A 114 12.03 -1.14 6.73
C ASN A 114 11.39 -0.79 8.10
N GLU A 115 12.04 -1.19 9.18
CA GLU A 115 11.50 -1.07 10.55
C GLU A 115 11.30 0.38 11.00
N GLU A 116 12.18 1.30 10.57
CA GLU A 116 12.11 2.71 10.98
C GLU A 116 10.84 3.39 10.45
N ALA A 117 10.48 3.16 9.17
CA ALA A 117 9.24 3.72 8.64
C ALA A 117 8.00 2.97 9.14
N ASP A 118 8.07 1.65 9.39
CA ASP A 118 6.96 0.92 10.02
C ASP A 118 6.66 1.49 11.41
N ALA A 119 7.69 1.78 12.20
CA ALA A 119 7.55 2.44 13.50
C ALA A 119 6.98 3.86 13.37
N LEU A 120 7.44 4.63 12.38
CA LEU A 120 6.95 5.99 12.13
C LEU A 120 5.48 6.01 11.70
N ALA A 121 5.07 5.11 10.80
CA ALA A 121 3.69 4.96 10.34
C ALA A 121 2.76 4.55 11.49
N LYS A 122 3.20 3.64 12.38
CA LYS A 122 2.45 3.27 13.60
C LYS A 122 2.24 4.46 14.53
N SER A 123 3.28 5.25 14.76
CA SER A 123 3.20 6.46 15.61
C SER A 123 2.23 7.50 15.06
N ALA A 124 2.14 7.63 13.73
CA ALA A 124 1.21 8.52 13.05
C ALA A 124 -0.26 8.18 13.33
N VAL A 125 -0.61 6.89 13.43
CA VAL A 125 -1.97 6.44 13.76
C VAL A 125 -2.34 6.80 15.18
N CYS A 126 -1.43 6.57 16.13
CA CYS A 126 -1.66 6.80 17.56
C CYS A 126 -1.64 8.29 17.96
N GLY A 127 -1.43 9.21 17.02
CA GLY A 127 -1.32 10.66 17.29
C GLY A 127 -0.06 11.03 18.07
N GLY A 128 0.90 10.11 18.21
CA GLY A 128 2.05 10.21 19.10
C GLY A 128 3.28 10.85 18.48
N LEU A 129 3.12 11.80 17.55
CA LEU A 129 4.25 12.40 16.84
C LEU A 129 4.58 13.78 17.41
N HIS A 130 5.34 13.78 18.50
CA HIS A 130 5.85 14.98 19.17
C HIS A 130 7.37 15.14 19.04
N SER A 131 8.03 14.30 18.24
CA SER A 131 9.47 14.35 18.05
C SER A 131 9.88 15.53 17.17
N PRO A 132 10.83 16.37 17.60
CA PRO A 132 11.38 17.44 16.77
C PRO A 132 11.95 16.87 15.46
N GLY A 133 11.61 17.49 14.33
CA GLY A 133 12.13 17.09 13.00
C GLY A 133 11.25 16.14 12.19
N VAL A 134 10.08 15.75 12.71
CA VAL A 134 9.08 14.97 11.97
C VAL A 134 7.98 15.86 11.43
N PHE A 135 7.75 15.81 10.12
CA PHE A 135 6.61 16.48 9.49
C PHE A 135 5.39 15.56 9.57
N PHE A 136 4.37 16.00 10.31
CA PHE A 136 3.11 15.27 10.46
C PHE A 136 1.97 16.00 9.75
N GLU A 137 1.14 15.25 9.01
CA GLU A 137 -0.13 15.77 8.47
C GLU A 137 -1.28 14.77 8.64
N VAL A 138 -2.51 15.27 8.60
CA VAL A 138 -3.72 14.44 8.57
C VAL A 138 -4.37 14.61 7.20
N LEU A 139 -4.47 13.52 6.45
CA LEU A 139 -5.10 13.49 5.14
C LEU A 139 -6.56 13.06 5.30
N TYR A 140 -7.47 13.99 5.02
CA TYR A 140 -8.92 13.75 5.08
C TYR A 140 -9.50 13.21 3.78
N THR A 141 -8.75 13.32 2.68
CA THR A 141 -9.17 12.87 1.35
C THR A 141 -8.02 12.11 0.70
N PRO A 142 -8.31 11.05 -0.09
CA PRO A 142 -7.29 10.37 -0.87
C PRO A 142 -6.68 11.30 -1.91
N SER A 143 -5.43 11.02 -2.27
CA SER A 143 -4.67 11.75 -3.29
C SER A 143 -5.24 11.61 -4.70
N VAL A 144 -6.06 10.59 -4.90
CA VAL A 144 -6.73 10.27 -6.14
C VAL A 144 -8.23 10.22 -5.85
N PRO A 145 -9.08 10.87 -6.66
CA PRO A 145 -10.52 10.78 -6.48
C PRO A 145 -10.97 9.33 -6.68
N GLU A 146 -11.51 8.73 -5.61
CA GLU A 146 -12.32 7.53 -5.71
C GLU A 146 -13.54 7.87 -6.55
N ASN A 147 -13.71 7.17 -7.67
CA ASN A 147 -15.07 7.03 -8.18
C ASN A 147 -15.77 6.17 -7.12
N SER A 148 -16.89 6.64 -6.60
CA SER A 148 -17.67 6.03 -5.53
C SER A 148 -18.32 4.68 -5.91
N GLN A 149 -17.65 3.88 -6.74
CA GLN A 149 -17.96 2.51 -7.11
C GLN A 149 -16.81 1.53 -6.80
N ASP A 150 -15.64 1.99 -6.34
CA ASP A 150 -14.48 1.12 -5.99
C ASP A 150 -14.62 0.43 -4.62
N ILE A 151 -15.85 0.33 -4.08
CA ILE A 151 -16.16 -0.53 -2.95
C ILE A 151 -16.23 -1.99 -3.46
N MET A 152 -15.15 -2.76 -3.18
CA MET A 152 -15.13 -4.22 -2.96
C MET A 152 -14.84 -5.20 -4.12
N ALA A 153 -14.02 -4.87 -5.12
CA ALA A 153 -13.56 -5.89 -6.09
C ALA A 153 -12.17 -6.46 -5.75
N ILE A 154 -12.11 -7.45 -4.86
CA ILE A 154 -10.90 -8.28 -4.69
C ILE A 154 -10.85 -9.29 -5.87
N ASP A 155 -10.17 -8.90 -6.95
CA ASP A 155 -9.93 -9.60 -8.22
C ASP A 155 -11.16 -10.11 -8.98
N GLN A 156 -11.49 -9.42 -10.07
CA GLN A 156 -12.24 -9.97 -11.20
C GLN A 156 -11.33 -10.85 -12.09
N VAL A 157 -10.68 -11.87 -11.51
CA VAL A 157 -9.95 -12.88 -12.29
C VAL A 157 -10.70 -14.19 -12.10
N GLU A 158 -11.22 -14.76 -13.20
CA GLU A 158 -11.70 -16.14 -13.19
C GLU A 158 -10.63 -17.04 -12.60
N LEU A 159 -11.02 -18.00 -11.75
CA LEU A 159 -10.13 -18.96 -11.11
C LEU A 159 -9.08 -19.48 -12.11
N GLY A 160 -7.86 -18.97 -12.01
CA GLY A 160 -6.72 -19.63 -12.62
C GLY A 160 -6.52 -20.95 -11.89
N GLU A 161 -6.10 -21.97 -12.62
CA GLU A 161 -5.73 -23.29 -12.08
C GLU A 161 -4.42 -23.24 -11.26
N ASP A 162 -4.19 -22.16 -10.50
CA ASP A 162 -3.01 -21.99 -9.65
C ASP A 162 -3.27 -22.67 -8.28
N PRO A 163 -2.58 -23.78 -7.96
CA PRO A 163 -2.73 -24.47 -6.69
C PRO A 163 -2.28 -23.64 -5.48
N ASP A 164 -1.51 -22.56 -5.68
CA ASP A 164 -1.07 -21.64 -4.62
C ASP A 164 -1.96 -20.39 -4.48
N ASP A 165 -3.10 -20.31 -5.20
CA ASP A 165 -4.04 -19.20 -5.02
C ASP A 165 -4.66 -19.25 -3.62
N TRP A 166 -4.34 -18.23 -2.82
CA TRP A 166 -4.85 -18.03 -1.48
C TRP A 166 -6.39 -17.94 -1.41
N ARG A 167 -7.09 -17.69 -2.53
CA ARG A 167 -8.56 -17.68 -2.63
C ARG A 167 -9.17 -19.07 -2.67
N THR A 168 -8.44 -20.09 -3.14
CA THR A 168 -8.94 -21.45 -3.33
C THR A 168 -9.58 -22.03 -2.06
N PRO A 169 -8.97 -21.91 -0.87
CA PRO A 169 -9.59 -22.36 0.38
C PRO A 169 -10.89 -21.63 0.72
N PHE A 170 -10.98 -20.32 0.44
CA PHE A 170 -12.18 -19.52 0.73
C PHE A 170 -13.34 -19.87 -0.19
N VAL A 171 -13.06 -20.05 -1.48
CA VAL A 171 -14.08 -20.46 -2.46
C VAL A 171 -14.58 -21.88 -2.15
N LYS A 172 -13.67 -22.84 -1.90
CA LYS A 172 -14.06 -24.20 -1.51
C LYS A 172 -14.90 -24.23 -0.23
N TYR A 173 -14.52 -23.44 0.78
CA TYR A 173 -15.31 -23.33 2.01
C TYR A 173 -16.69 -22.71 1.76
N LEU A 174 -16.78 -21.59 1.04
CA LEU A 174 -18.05 -20.89 0.81
C LEU A 174 -18.98 -21.60 -0.19
N LYS A 175 -18.43 -22.39 -1.12
CA LYS A 175 -19.18 -23.14 -2.14
C LYS A 175 -19.54 -24.55 -1.71
N GLU A 176 -18.61 -25.26 -1.08
CA GLU A 176 -18.70 -26.71 -0.80
C GLU A 176 -18.68 -27.03 0.71
N GLY A 177 -18.46 -26.03 1.58
CA GLY A 177 -18.32 -26.25 3.02
C GLY A 177 -17.01 -26.92 3.41
N TRP A 178 -16.04 -27.01 2.50
CA TRP A 178 -14.77 -27.70 2.73
C TRP A 178 -13.94 -27.02 3.83
N LEU A 179 -13.34 -27.82 4.71
CA LEU A 179 -12.42 -27.38 5.75
C LEU A 179 -11.12 -28.19 5.70
N PRO A 180 -9.96 -27.58 6.02
CA PRO A 180 -8.72 -28.32 6.24
C PRO A 180 -8.84 -29.29 7.43
N ASP A 181 -8.08 -30.40 7.39
CA ASP A 181 -8.00 -31.37 8.49
C ASP A 181 -7.36 -30.78 9.76
N ASP A 182 -6.53 -29.74 9.60
CA ASP A 182 -5.93 -28.99 10.70
C ASP A 182 -6.96 -28.05 11.33
N GLU A 183 -7.32 -28.33 12.58
CA GLU A 183 -8.35 -27.60 13.33
C GLU A 183 -8.02 -26.10 13.49
N ALA A 184 -6.74 -25.73 13.63
CA ALA A 184 -6.33 -24.34 13.76
C ALA A 184 -6.49 -23.60 12.43
N LYS A 185 -6.13 -24.24 11.31
CA LYS A 185 -6.34 -23.69 9.96
C LYS A 185 -7.82 -23.62 9.61
N ALA A 186 -8.62 -24.61 10.01
CA ALA A 186 -10.07 -24.60 9.82
C ALA A 186 -10.74 -23.43 10.55
N LYS A 187 -10.43 -23.22 11.84
CA LYS A 187 -10.94 -22.07 12.61
C LYS A 187 -10.50 -20.74 12.00
N GLN A 188 -9.24 -20.63 11.60
CA GLN A 188 -8.72 -19.42 10.97
C GLN A 188 -9.43 -19.12 9.64
N LEU A 189 -9.68 -20.15 8.82
CA LEU A 189 -10.42 -20.02 7.56
C LEU A 189 -11.84 -19.55 7.82
N GLN A 190 -12.58 -20.18 8.75
CA GLN A 190 -13.94 -19.77 9.11
C GLN A 190 -14.01 -18.31 9.56
N ILE A 191 -13.13 -17.89 10.48
CA ILE A 191 -13.09 -16.51 10.98
C ILE A 191 -12.82 -15.53 9.84
N ARG A 192 -11.86 -15.84 8.96
CA ARG A 192 -11.52 -14.95 7.85
C ARG A 192 -12.64 -14.92 6.80
N SER A 193 -13.31 -16.04 6.55
CA SER A 193 -14.42 -16.18 5.60
C SER A 193 -15.66 -15.38 5.97
N THR A 194 -15.85 -15.01 7.24
CA THR A 194 -16.96 -14.11 7.66
C THR A 194 -16.94 -12.76 6.95
N LYS A 195 -15.77 -12.33 6.47
CA LYS A 195 -15.59 -11.07 5.74
C LYS A 195 -15.78 -11.21 4.25
N TYR A 196 -16.17 -12.39 3.75
CA TYR A 196 -16.30 -12.67 2.33
C TYR A 196 -17.65 -13.32 2.01
N SER A 197 -18.13 -13.10 0.79
CA SER A 197 -19.33 -13.70 0.24
C SER A 197 -19.08 -14.13 -1.21
N LEU A 198 -19.72 -15.22 -1.62
CA LEU A 198 -19.63 -15.70 -3.00
C LEU A 198 -20.87 -15.25 -3.77
N VAL A 199 -20.70 -14.35 -4.75
CA VAL A 199 -21.79 -13.86 -5.61
C VAL A 199 -21.47 -14.26 -7.04
N SER A 200 -22.35 -15.03 -7.68
CA SER A 200 -22.18 -15.50 -9.07
C SER A 200 -20.82 -16.16 -9.35
N GLY A 201 -20.28 -16.91 -8.39
CA GLY A 201 -18.98 -17.59 -8.49
C GLY A 201 -17.76 -16.72 -8.18
N GLN A 202 -17.96 -15.45 -7.81
CA GLN A 202 -16.89 -14.50 -7.49
C GLN A 202 -16.84 -14.21 -5.99
N LEU A 203 -15.62 -14.16 -5.45
CA LEU A 203 -15.36 -13.92 -4.02
C LEU A 203 -15.32 -12.42 -3.74
N ASN A 204 -16.37 -11.90 -3.10
CA ASN A 204 -16.48 -10.50 -2.72
C ASN A 204 -16.16 -10.34 -1.24
N ARG A 205 -15.55 -9.21 -0.87
CA ARG A 205 -15.39 -8.86 0.54
C ARG A 205 -16.68 -8.16 0.99
N THR A 206 -17.25 -8.57 2.11
CA THR A 206 -18.44 -7.95 2.67
C THR A 206 -17.99 -6.96 3.75
N GLY A 207 -18.20 -5.67 3.52
CA GLY A 207 -18.09 -4.67 4.56
C GLY A 207 -19.24 -4.86 5.55
N MET A 208 -18.94 -5.27 6.78
CA MET A 208 -19.87 -5.00 7.88
C MET A 208 -19.86 -3.48 8.10
N LEU A 209 -21.04 -2.88 7.98
CA LEU A 209 -21.39 -1.54 8.46
C LEU A 209 -20.85 -1.29 9.87
#